data_AF-A0A1Y3BS91-F1
#
_entry.id   AF-A0A1Y3BS91-F1
#
_cell.length_a   1.000
_cell.length_b   1.000
_cell.length_c   1.000
_cell.angle_alpha   90.00
_cell.angle_beta   90.00
_cell.angle_gamma   90.00
#
_symmetry.space_group_name_H-M   'P 1'
#
loop_
_entity.id
_entity.type
_entity.pdbx_description
1 polymer ?
#
loop_
_entity_poly.entity_id
_entity_poly.type
_entity_poly.pdbx_seq_one_letter_code
_entity_poly.pdbx_strand_id
1 'polypeptide(L)'
;MKYRCEGEEILIPDLKKIIPSVRRTVLHSVNIVFSGVIATNMTPSSNRYYRLAESLGAIVTNDIIVNGSPKTTHLIAAKWGTVKVNKCLRYNHIKIVKPDWLIACADRWEKVDEELFSLTKDTVYNVNEKTDIKKVHYESFRESLNQSPSTSRESTPDSAT
;
A
#
# COMPACT_ATOMS: atom_id res chain seq x y z
N MET A 1 28.87 0.59 -45.71
CA MET A 1 28.02 1.33 -44.74
C MET A 1 28.35 0.82 -43.35
N LYS A 2 28.85 1.68 -42.45
CA LYS A 2 29.19 1.33 -41.07
C LYS A 2 28.14 1.99 -40.16
N TYR A 3 27.27 1.20 -39.54
CA TYR A 3 26.48 1.70 -38.42
C TYR A 3 27.41 1.73 -37.19
N ARG A 4 27.81 2.93 -36.77
CA ARG A 4 28.45 3.16 -35.48
C ARG A 4 27.32 3.60 -34.54
N CYS A 5 26.84 2.68 -33.69
CA CYS A 5 26.04 3.06 -32.53
C CYS A 5 27.03 3.36 -31.41
N GLU A 6 27.18 4.64 -31.06
CA GLU A 6 27.90 5.05 -29.85
C GLU A 6 27.17 4.48 -28.63
N GLY A 7 27.96 3.93 -27.70
CA GLY A 7 27.45 3.26 -26.52
C GLY A 7 26.78 4.25 -25.56
N GLU A 8 25.46 4.34 -25.62
CA GLU A 8 24.69 4.67 -24.42
C GLU A 8 24.66 3.41 -23.56
N GLU A 9 25.26 3.49 -22.35
CA GLU A 9 25.00 2.49 -21.32
C GLU A 9 23.50 2.46 -21.06
N ILE A 10 22.84 1.39 -21.48
CA ILE A 10 21.44 1.13 -21.14
C ILE A 10 21.41 0.88 -19.63
N LEU A 11 21.18 1.93 -18.85
CA LEU A 11 20.93 1.85 -17.42
C LEU A 11 19.59 1.14 -17.23
N ILE A 12 19.64 -0.19 -17.07
CA ILE A 12 18.47 -1.00 -16.77
C ILE A 12 17.96 -0.56 -15.39
N PRO A 13 16.76 0.04 -15.29
CA PRO A 13 16.27 0.53 -14.02
C PRO A 13 15.96 -0.65 -13.09
N ASP A 14 16.42 -0.55 -11.85
CA ASP A 14 16.26 -1.60 -10.84
C ASP A 14 14.78 -1.79 -10.49
N LEU A 15 14.23 -2.97 -10.79
CA LEU A 15 12.85 -3.34 -10.47
C LEU A 15 12.53 -3.14 -8.98
N LYS A 16 13.50 -3.30 -8.08
CA LYS A 16 13.35 -3.06 -6.64
C LYS A 16 13.05 -1.60 -6.32
N LYS A 17 13.39 -0.67 -7.21
CA LYS A 17 13.09 0.77 -7.09
C LYS A 17 11.84 1.15 -7.88
N ILE A 18 11.67 0.59 -9.08
CA ILE A 18 10.51 0.91 -9.94
C ILE A 18 9.21 0.46 -9.29
N ILE A 19 9.13 -0.81 -8.84
CA ILE A 19 7.87 -1.36 -8.33
C ILE A 19 7.33 -0.54 -7.15
N PRO A 20 8.13 -0.19 -6.11
CA PRO A 20 7.66 0.68 -5.05
C PRO A 20 7.35 2.11 -5.49
N SER A 21 8.01 2.62 -6.54
CA SER A 21 7.68 3.93 -7.11
C SER A 21 6.31 3.93 -7.76
N VAL A 22 6.02 2.92 -8.59
CA VAL A 22 4.71 2.75 -9.24
C VAL A 22 3.62 2.50 -8.20
N ARG A 23 3.85 1.64 -7.21
CA ARG A 23 2.85 1.39 -6.14
C ARG A 23 2.49 2.66 -5.37
N ARG A 24 3.44 3.57 -5.17
CA ARG A 24 3.19 4.85 -4.49
C ARG A 24 2.30 5.82 -5.28
N THR A 25 2.10 5.61 -6.58
CA THR A 25 1.20 6.48 -7.36
C THR A 25 -0.28 6.12 -7.14
N VAL A 26 -0.57 4.94 -6.58
CA VAL A 26 -1.94 4.41 -6.44
C VAL A 26 -2.80 5.30 -5.54
N LEU A 27 -2.27 5.70 -4.38
CA LEU A 27 -2.98 6.50 -3.37
C LEU A 27 -2.26 7.83 -3.07
N HIS A 28 -1.43 8.33 -3.99
CA HIS A 28 -0.59 9.52 -3.80
C HIS A 28 -1.35 10.77 -3.30
N SER A 29 -2.61 10.96 -3.72
CA SER A 29 -3.44 12.12 -3.36
C SER A 29 -4.45 11.81 -2.25
N VAL A 30 -4.27 10.69 -1.55
CA VAL A 30 -5.22 10.18 -0.56
C VAL A 30 -4.66 10.35 0.85
N ASN A 31 -5.44 11.05 1.68
CA ASN A 31 -5.15 11.30 3.08
C ASN A 31 -6.08 10.48 3.96
N ILE A 32 -5.51 9.58 4.77
CA ILE A 32 -6.20 8.53 5.51
C ILE A 32 -6.14 8.80 7.01
N VAL A 33 -7.27 8.55 7.68
CA VAL A 33 -7.34 8.44 9.15
C VAL A 33 -7.91 7.07 9.52
N PHE A 34 -7.34 6.43 10.53
CA PHE A 34 -7.85 5.15 11.06
C PHE A 34 -8.77 5.35 12.27
N SER A 35 -9.81 4.50 12.36
CA SER A 35 -10.75 4.44 13.49
C SER A 35 -11.03 2.99 13.90
N GLY A 36 -10.52 2.56 15.06
CA GLY A 36 -10.75 1.21 15.59
C GLY A 36 -10.01 0.10 14.83
N VAL A 37 -9.06 0.45 13.97
CA VAL A 37 -8.19 -0.48 13.21
C VAL A 37 -6.79 -0.56 13.82
N ILE A 38 -6.33 0.54 14.39
CA ILE A 38 -5.02 0.66 15.06
C ILE A 38 -5.29 0.89 16.55
N ALA A 39 -4.71 0.05 17.40
CA ALA A 39 -4.83 0.19 18.85
C ALA A 39 -4.07 1.45 19.33
N THR A 40 -4.66 2.20 20.26
CA THR A 40 -4.14 3.48 20.77
C THR A 40 -2.74 3.38 21.38
N ASN A 41 -2.36 2.21 21.89
CA ASN A 41 -1.08 1.98 22.59
C ASN A 41 0.03 1.46 21.68
N MET A 42 -0.19 1.36 20.37
CA MET A 42 0.79 0.81 19.42
C MET A 42 1.40 1.91 18.56
N THR A 43 2.67 1.74 18.20
CA THR A 43 3.30 2.61 17.18
C THR A 43 2.60 2.41 15.83
N PRO A 44 2.17 3.48 15.14
CA PRO A 44 1.42 3.35 13.89
C PRO A 44 2.15 2.50 12.84
N SER A 45 3.48 2.64 12.74
CA SER A 45 4.34 1.89 11.80
C SER A 45 4.34 0.37 12.03
N SER A 46 3.96 -0.12 13.21
CA SER A 46 3.83 -1.56 13.46
C SER A 46 2.59 -2.16 12.79
N ASN A 47 1.54 -1.35 12.61
CA ASN A 47 0.28 -1.81 12.06
C ASN A 47 0.38 -2.07 10.56
N ARG A 48 -0.08 -3.25 10.11
CA ARG A 48 -0.02 -3.64 8.70
C ARG A 48 -0.83 -2.71 7.78
N TYR A 49 -1.98 -2.21 8.22
CA TYR A 49 -2.83 -1.35 7.40
C TYR A 49 -2.19 0.02 7.22
N TYR A 50 -1.50 0.51 8.27
CA TYR A 50 -0.69 1.72 8.21
C TYR A 50 0.43 1.58 7.17
N ARG A 51 1.25 0.53 7.28
CA ARG A 51 2.33 0.26 6.31
C ARG A 51 1.80 0.04 4.89
N LEU A 52 0.65 -0.61 4.75
CA LEU A 52 0.03 -0.84 3.45
C LEU A 52 -0.37 0.49 2.79
N ALA A 53 -1.03 1.38 3.55
CA ALA A 53 -1.41 2.70 3.09
C ALA A 53 -0.19 3.52 2.64
N GLU A 54 0.86 3.59 3.46
CA GLU A 54 2.11 4.30 3.10
C GLU A 54 2.80 3.69 1.87
N SER A 55 2.80 2.36 1.74
CA SER A 55 3.39 1.67 0.58
C SER A 55 2.69 1.97 -0.74
N LEU A 56 1.41 2.37 -0.66
CA LEU A 56 0.60 2.83 -1.79
C LEU A 56 0.67 4.35 -2.00
N GLY A 57 1.45 5.06 -1.19
CA GLY A 57 1.68 6.49 -1.28
C GLY A 57 0.63 7.37 -0.60
N ALA A 58 -0.26 6.78 0.21
CA ALA A 58 -1.20 7.56 1.00
C ALA A 58 -0.50 8.28 2.17
N ILE A 59 -0.99 9.45 2.53
CA ILE A 59 -0.57 10.15 3.75
C ILE A 59 -1.50 9.72 4.88
N VAL A 60 -0.94 9.22 5.98
CA VAL A 60 -1.73 8.80 7.14
C VAL A 60 -1.59 9.83 8.26
N THR A 61 -2.72 10.30 8.78
CA THR A 61 -2.77 11.20 9.93
C THR A 61 -3.51 10.57 11.11
N ASN A 62 -3.16 10.95 12.32
CA ASN A 62 -3.80 10.43 13.53
C ASN A 62 -5.22 11.00 13.72
N ASP A 63 -5.40 12.27 13.37
CA ASP A 63 -6.64 13.02 13.55
C ASP A 63 -7.26 13.44 12.22
N ILE A 64 -8.57 13.68 12.27
CA ILE A 64 -9.38 14.14 11.14
C ILE A 64 -9.10 15.63 10.92
N ILE A 65 -8.47 15.95 9.80
CA ILE A 65 -8.14 17.31 9.34
C ILE A 65 -9.16 17.72 8.28
N VAL A 66 -10.11 18.55 8.67
CA VAL A 66 -11.18 19.04 7.77
C VAL A 66 -10.77 20.34 7.06
N ASN A 67 -10.09 21.20 7.82
CA ASN A 67 -9.59 22.49 7.37
C ASN A 67 -8.06 22.43 7.46
N GLY A 68 -7.37 22.68 6.34
CA GLY A 68 -5.91 22.62 6.24
C GLY A 68 -5.39 21.59 5.24
N SER A 69 -4.06 21.40 5.25
CA SER A 69 -3.35 20.45 4.39
C SER A 69 -2.41 19.60 5.23
N PRO A 70 -2.41 18.26 5.09
CA PRO A 70 -3.24 17.47 4.19
C PRO A 70 -4.69 17.30 4.69
N LYS A 71 -5.68 17.58 3.82
CA LYS A 71 -7.11 17.43 4.14
C LYS A 71 -7.53 15.96 4.11
N THR A 72 -8.17 15.47 5.15
CA THR A 72 -8.64 14.08 5.23
C THR A 72 -9.63 13.77 4.10
N THR A 73 -9.36 12.70 3.36
CA THR A 73 -10.20 12.23 2.25
C THR A 73 -10.90 10.93 2.58
N HIS A 74 -10.26 10.06 3.36
CA HIS A 74 -10.76 8.73 3.67
C HIS A 74 -10.64 8.46 5.17
N LEU A 75 -11.72 7.92 5.74
CA LEU A 75 -11.72 7.33 7.07
C LEU A 75 -11.81 5.81 6.92
N ILE A 76 -10.81 5.10 7.42
CA ILE A 76 -10.79 3.64 7.44
C ILE A 76 -11.18 3.16 8.81
N ALA A 77 -12.33 2.49 8.89
CA ALA A 77 -12.95 2.14 10.16
C ALA A 77 -13.35 0.67 10.23
N ALA A 78 -13.10 0.05 11.38
CA ALA A 78 -13.48 -1.34 11.64
C ALA A 78 -14.93 -1.49 12.14
N LYS A 79 -15.46 -0.44 12.79
CA LYS A 79 -16.77 -0.48 13.43
C LYS A 79 -17.51 0.83 13.18
N TRP A 80 -18.82 0.73 12.96
CA TRP A 80 -19.70 1.89 12.90
C TRP A 80 -19.85 2.58 14.28
N GLY A 81 -20.24 3.86 14.28
CA GLY A 81 -20.65 4.58 15.49
C GLY A 81 -19.53 5.06 16.39
N THR A 82 -18.26 4.96 15.98
CA THR A 82 -17.16 5.59 16.73
C THR A 82 -17.23 7.11 16.64
N VAL A 83 -16.57 7.80 17.56
CA VAL A 83 -16.47 9.28 17.56
C VAL A 83 -15.93 9.80 16.22
N LYS A 84 -14.91 9.14 15.65
CA LYS A 84 -14.32 9.52 14.36
C LYS A 84 -15.30 9.29 13.20
N VAL A 85 -16.02 8.17 13.16
CA VAL A 85 -17.06 7.90 12.15
C VAL A 85 -18.15 8.97 12.22
N ASN A 86 -18.71 9.22 13.41
CA ASN A 86 -19.75 10.22 13.59
C ASN A 86 -19.28 11.64 13.23
N LYS A 87 -18.01 11.97 13.50
CA LYS A 87 -17.41 13.24 13.07
C LYS A 87 -17.33 13.35 11.55
N CYS A 88 -16.91 12.29 10.86
CA CYS A 88 -16.78 12.25 9.40
C CYS A 88 -18.12 12.27 8.67
N LEU A 89 -19.19 11.71 9.25
CA LEU A 89 -20.53 11.72 8.64
C LEU A 89 -21.07 13.13 8.36
N ARG A 90 -20.55 14.15 9.06
CA ARG A 90 -20.90 15.55 8.82
C ARG A 90 -20.23 16.15 7.58
N TYR A 91 -19.34 15.41 6.93
CA TYR A 91 -18.51 15.88 5.82
C TYR A 91 -18.64 14.97 4.60
N ASN A 92 -19.39 15.43 3.59
CA ASN A 92 -19.66 14.63 2.37
C ASN A 92 -18.41 14.30 1.53
N HIS A 93 -17.32 15.04 1.71
CA HIS A 93 -16.06 14.78 1.00
C HIS A 93 -15.24 13.65 1.61
N ILE A 94 -15.55 13.21 2.84
CA ILE A 94 -14.81 12.15 3.52
C ILE A 94 -15.50 10.82 3.24
N LYS A 95 -14.81 9.93 2.54
CA LYS A 95 -15.30 8.57 2.26
C LYS A 95 -15.02 7.68 3.47
N ILE A 96 -16.06 7.02 4.00
CA ILE A 96 -15.94 6.11 5.15
C ILE A 96 -15.96 4.67 4.63
N VAL A 97 -14.81 4.00 4.71
CA VAL A 97 -14.61 2.68 4.09
C VAL A 97 -14.07 1.65 5.09
N LYS A 98 -14.29 0.38 4.78
CA LYS A 98 -13.70 -0.76 5.48
C LYS A 98 -12.20 -0.91 5.16
N PRO A 99 -11.41 -1.57 6.03
CA PRO A 99 -10.00 -1.87 5.74
C PRO A 99 -9.79 -2.71 4.47
N ASP A 100 -10.81 -3.49 4.06
CA ASP A 100 -10.80 -4.25 2.80
C ASP A 100 -10.50 -3.38 1.57
N TRP A 101 -10.91 -2.10 1.57
CA TRP A 101 -10.64 -1.17 0.48
C TRP A 101 -9.13 -0.98 0.23
N LEU A 102 -8.33 -0.75 1.29
CA LEU A 102 -6.88 -0.64 1.17
C LEU A 102 -6.26 -1.90 0.59
N ILE A 103 -6.79 -3.05 1.00
CA ILE A 103 -6.29 -4.33 0.51
C ILE A 103 -6.64 -4.49 -0.98
N ALA A 104 -7.87 -4.15 -1.38
CA ALA A 104 -8.26 -4.18 -2.78
C ALA A 104 -7.41 -3.25 -3.65
N CYS A 105 -7.11 -2.04 -3.17
CA CYS A 105 -6.19 -1.12 -3.85
C CYS A 105 -4.77 -1.71 -3.96
N ALA A 106 -4.30 -2.43 -2.94
CA ALA A 106 -3.00 -3.08 -2.95
C ALA A 106 -2.94 -4.32 -3.87
N ASP A 107 -4.05 -5.03 -4.04
CA ASP A 107 -4.14 -6.22 -4.88
C ASP A 107 -4.25 -5.81 -6.37
N ARG A 108 -4.95 -4.71 -6.67
CA ARG A 108 -5.19 -4.22 -8.04
C ARG A 108 -4.20 -3.17 -8.54
N TRP A 109 -3.42 -2.57 -7.63
CA TRP A 109 -2.54 -1.42 -7.89
C TRP A 109 -3.30 -0.25 -8.53
N GLU A 110 -4.53 -0.04 -8.08
CA GLU A 110 -5.38 1.06 -8.51
C GLU A 110 -6.19 1.60 -7.34
N LYS A 111 -6.64 2.85 -7.44
CA LYS A 111 -7.58 3.41 -6.47
C LYS A 111 -8.97 2.86 -6.79
N VAL A 112 -9.35 1.80 -6.09
CA VAL A 112 -10.65 1.13 -6.25
C VAL A 112 -11.78 2.04 -5.76
N ASP A 113 -12.97 1.88 -6.34
CA ASP A 113 -14.19 2.56 -5.91
C ASP A 113 -14.46 2.34 -4.41
N GLU A 114 -14.62 3.43 -3.67
CA GLU A 114 -14.90 3.44 -2.24
C GLU A 114 -16.30 2.88 -1.92
N GLU A 115 -17.27 3.02 -2.82
CA GLU A 115 -18.67 2.66 -2.55
C GLU A 115 -18.84 1.16 -2.28
N LEU A 116 -18.08 0.33 -2.99
CA LEU A 116 -18.02 -1.13 -2.83
C LEU A 116 -17.59 -1.56 -1.42
N PHE A 117 -16.92 -0.67 -0.70
CA PHE A 117 -16.35 -0.93 0.62
C PHE A 117 -16.90 0.00 1.71
N SER A 118 -18.02 0.66 1.43
CA SER A 118 -18.71 1.52 2.39
C SER A 118 -18.96 0.80 3.71
N LEU A 119 -18.77 1.53 4.81
CA LEU A 119 -19.10 1.03 6.13
C LEU A 119 -20.62 1.13 6.35
N THR A 120 -21.27 0.06 6.77
CA THR A 120 -22.70 0.06 7.14
C THR A 120 -22.87 -0.09 8.65
N LYS A 121 -24.06 0.22 9.17
CA LYS A 121 -24.37 0.13 10.60
C LYS A 121 -24.21 -1.29 11.17
N ASP A 122 -24.42 -2.31 10.35
CA ASP A 122 -24.30 -3.73 10.72
C ASP A 122 -22.86 -4.25 10.60
N THR A 123 -21.92 -3.43 10.13
CA THR A 123 -20.54 -3.86 9.92
C THR A 123 -19.79 -3.94 11.26
N VAL A 124 -19.39 -5.17 11.62
CA VAL A 124 -18.35 -5.44 12.61
C VAL A 124 -17.19 -6.10 11.88
N TYR A 125 -16.11 -5.35 11.65
CA TYR A 125 -14.93 -5.88 10.99
C TYR A 125 -13.99 -6.52 12.02
N ASN A 126 -13.82 -7.84 11.96
CA ASN A 126 -12.82 -8.53 12.77
C ASN A 126 -11.42 -8.30 12.19
N VAL A 127 -10.67 -7.39 12.81
CA VAL A 127 -9.33 -7.00 12.37
C VAL A 127 -8.34 -8.17 12.50
N ASN A 128 -8.58 -9.16 13.36
CA ASN A 128 -7.59 -10.20 13.71
C ASN A 128 -7.68 -11.47 12.84
N GLU A 129 -8.85 -11.85 12.33
CA GLU A 129 -9.00 -13.10 11.54
C GLU A 129 -8.54 -12.94 10.08
N LYS A 130 -8.79 -11.77 9.47
CA LYS A 130 -8.42 -11.52 8.06
C LYS A 130 -6.92 -11.29 7.86
N THR A 131 -6.18 -11.03 8.92
CA THR A 131 -4.75 -10.73 8.83
C THR A 131 -3.92 -11.96 8.54
N ASP A 132 -4.38 -13.13 8.96
CA ASP A 132 -3.61 -14.37 8.84
C ASP A 132 -3.65 -14.90 7.40
N ILE A 133 -4.82 -14.86 6.75
CA ILE A 133 -5.01 -15.42 5.39
C ILE A 133 -4.19 -14.67 4.33
N LYS A 134 -4.16 -13.33 4.37
CA LYS A 134 -3.43 -12.54 3.37
C LYS A 134 -1.94 -12.36 3.68
N LYS A 135 -1.51 -12.55 4.93
CA LYS A 135 -0.09 -12.52 5.31
C LYS A 135 0.66 -13.67 4.64
N VAL A 136 0.07 -14.86 4.60
CA VAL A 136 0.61 -16.02 3.87
C VAL A 136 0.79 -15.69 2.38
N HIS A 137 -0.24 -15.15 1.72
CA HIS A 137 -0.18 -14.86 0.29
C HIS A 137 0.86 -13.76 -0.06
N TYR A 138 0.97 -12.72 0.75
CA TYR A 138 1.93 -11.63 0.51
C TYR A 138 3.37 -12.02 0.84
N GLU A 139 3.62 -12.81 1.90
CA GLU A 139 4.96 -13.33 2.17
C GLU A 139 5.40 -14.31 1.07
N SER A 140 4.53 -15.20 0.60
CA SER A 140 4.85 -16.05 -0.57
C SER A 140 5.15 -15.24 -1.84
N PHE A 141 4.44 -14.14 -2.07
CA PHE A 141 4.75 -13.24 -3.20
C PHE A 141 6.09 -12.50 -3.01
N ARG A 142 6.39 -12.03 -1.80
CA ARG A 142 7.69 -11.40 -1.47
C ARG A 142 8.85 -12.38 -1.60
N GLU A 143 8.68 -13.62 -1.16
CA GLU A 143 9.66 -14.69 -1.30
C GLU A 143 9.90 -15.03 -2.78
N SER A 144 8.83 -15.10 -3.58
CA SER A 144 8.92 -15.30 -5.02
C SER A 144 9.66 -14.17 -5.75
N LEU A 145 9.58 -12.93 -5.27
CA LEU A 145 10.34 -11.79 -5.82
C LEU A 145 11.81 -11.76 -5.36
N ASN A 146 12.15 -12.47 -4.28
CA ASN A 146 13.51 -12.55 -3.74
C ASN A 146 14.30 -13.76 -4.27
N GLN A 147 13.65 -14.70 -4.97
CA GLN A 147 14.30 -15.82 -5.66
C GLN A 147 14.43 -15.54 -7.16
N SER A 148 15.38 -14.68 -7.55
CA SER A 148 15.90 -14.68 -8.92
C SER A 148 17.13 -15.60 -9.00
N PRO A 149 17.24 -16.50 -10.00
CA PRO A 149 18.36 -17.42 -10.11
C PRO A 149 19.64 -16.63 -10.41
N SER A 150 20.65 -16.82 -9.55
CA SER A 150 22.01 -16.39 -9.84
C SER A 150 22.54 -17.22 -11.02
N THR A 151 22.46 -16.68 -12.24
CA THR A 151 23.24 -17.24 -13.35
C THR A 151 24.70 -16.85 -13.15
N SER A 152 25.44 -17.66 -12.40
CA SER A 152 26.90 -17.65 -12.43
C SER A 152 27.35 -18.09 -13.82
N ARG A 153 27.89 -17.16 -14.61
CA ARG A 153 28.75 -17.50 -15.74
C ARG A 153 30.10 -17.94 -15.16
N GLU A 154 30.41 -19.22 -15.24
CA GLU A 154 31.78 -19.71 -15.09
C GLU A 154 32.64 -19.12 -16.22
N SER A 155 33.66 -18.36 -15.87
CA SER A 155 34.79 -18.06 -16.74
C SER A 155 35.92 -19.01 -16.37
N THR A 156 36.17 -20.01 -17.21
CA THR A 156 37.43 -20.79 -17.20
C THR A 156 38.59 -19.89 -17.64
N PRO A 157 39.77 -19.93 -16.98
CA PRO A 157 40.93 -19.21 -17.44
C PRO A 157 41.68 -20.00 -18.53
N ASP A 158 42.01 -19.32 -19.63
CA ASP A 158 42.89 -19.81 -20.69
C ASP A 158 44.27 -20.18 -20.14
N SER A 159 44.70 -21.40 -20.44
CA SER A 159 46.07 -21.86 -20.24
C SER A 159 46.90 -21.50 -21.47
N ALA A 160 47.77 -20.50 -21.37
CA ALA A 160 48.78 -20.22 -22.38
C ALA A 160 49.97 -21.17 -22.21
N THR A 161 50.33 -21.82 -23.31
CA THR A 161 51.57 -22.60 -23.51
C THR A 161 52.76 -21.67 -23.74
#